data_AF-A0A9X4S3Y1-F1
#
_entry.id   AF-A0A9X4S3Y1-F1
#
_cell.length_a   1.000
_cell.length_b   1.000
_cell.length_c   1.000
_cell.angle_alpha   90.00
_cell.angle_beta   90.00
_cell.angle_gamma   90.00
#
_symmetry.space_group_name_H-M   'P 1'
#
loop_
_entity.id
_entity.type
_entity.pdbx_description
1 polymer ?
#
loop_
_entity_poly.entity_id
_entity_poly.type
_entity_poly.pdbx_seq_one_letter_code
_entity_poly.pdbx_strand_id
1 'polypeptide(L)'
;MNNKQKVNLSNKEEFISIIGENTKKNYSFYKYMYGVLVPDKSSPLSCVSVANNSLSIDLWTGCALQCAYCHVQGIAEDINWSTKRMRTKPIRRNEFTIKNIVDELVKHPFFEKDKTIISIGTSSTEPFAQGEVLQSTIDIMNYFIECDFKNPFWIVTKAGVPSSAVEELKTIASKVKKLIISICYAGNKREIEPSRINRFRNIEKFTKEDNISFNWYLRPFNIEWFDSKEHFVESMFKEISEKYEDYIDSIIPGGLRWTEGIEYGICEARNLKLPKLIKENNIKTMESDMWRQFDQMKAKYFPNTQMYRHSSCGISFALNKGNICLAQLFNKHSCEASFCTDKQRSKCRSMIQKISDKQNLENLNSKLSNIGFEVKINSINIETGGITTTPELKELSPAVRTAFKHLIASEVS
;
A
#
# COMPACT_ATOMS: atom_id res chain seq x y z
N MET A 1 -19.26 -18.58 -9.49
CA MET A 1 -19.45 -17.90 -8.19
C MET A 1 -20.06 -16.54 -8.43
N ASN A 2 -21.17 -16.20 -7.77
CA ASN A 2 -21.79 -14.88 -7.91
C ASN A 2 -21.01 -13.80 -7.12
N ASN A 3 -21.33 -12.52 -7.35
CA ASN A 3 -20.62 -11.40 -6.72
C ASN A 3 -20.66 -11.45 -5.19
N LYS A 4 -21.82 -11.74 -4.61
CA LYS A 4 -22.01 -11.87 -3.16
C LYS A 4 -21.09 -12.93 -2.55
N GLN A 5 -20.99 -14.10 -3.17
CA GLN A 5 -20.08 -15.16 -2.73
C GLN A 5 -18.61 -14.71 -2.78
N LYS A 6 -18.20 -13.98 -3.83
CA LYS A 6 -16.84 -13.45 -3.97
C LYS A 6 -16.52 -12.44 -2.85
N VAL A 7 -17.41 -11.48 -2.59
CA VAL A 7 -17.27 -10.51 -1.50
C VAL A 7 -17.20 -11.20 -0.13
N ASN A 8 -18.04 -12.22 0.09
CA ASN A 8 -18.03 -12.99 1.34
C ASN A 8 -16.73 -13.75 1.55
N LEU A 9 -16.10 -14.30 0.50
CA LEU A 9 -14.78 -14.92 0.60
C LEU A 9 -13.70 -13.90 0.94
N SER A 10 -13.74 -12.71 0.33
CA SER A 10 -12.83 -11.61 0.67
C SER A 10 -13.04 -11.07 2.08
N ASN A 11 -14.17 -11.37 2.72
CA ASN A 11 -14.46 -10.96 4.10
C ASN A 11 -13.94 -11.95 5.16
N LYS A 12 -13.43 -13.12 4.75
CA LYS A 12 -12.93 -14.14 5.68
C LYS A 12 -11.48 -13.89 6.03
N GLU A 13 -11.19 -13.84 7.33
CA GLU A 13 -9.83 -13.85 7.88
C GLU A 13 -9.64 -15.15 8.67
N GLU A 14 -8.67 -15.97 8.26
CA GLU A 14 -8.28 -17.18 8.98
C GLU A 14 -6.93 -16.96 9.65
N PHE A 15 -6.83 -17.38 10.91
CA PHE A 15 -5.63 -17.22 11.72
C PHE A 15 -5.10 -18.54 12.25
N ILE A 16 -3.79 -18.63 12.46
CA ILE A 16 -3.14 -19.72 13.17
C ILE A 16 -2.35 -19.16 14.37
N SER A 17 -2.26 -19.95 15.43
CA SER A 17 -1.51 -19.59 16.64
C SER A 17 -0.10 -20.17 16.59
N ILE A 18 0.90 -19.37 16.94
CA ILE A 18 2.31 -19.74 16.96
C ILE A 18 2.94 -19.27 18.27
N ILE A 19 3.66 -20.16 18.94
CA ILE A 19 4.43 -19.80 20.13
C ILE A 19 5.85 -19.43 19.72
N GLY A 20 6.29 -18.22 20.08
CA GLY A 20 7.66 -17.76 19.90
C GLY A 20 8.64 -18.58 20.75
N GLU A 21 9.77 -18.97 20.16
CA GLU A 21 10.80 -19.76 20.84
C GLU A 21 11.60 -18.92 21.84
N ASN A 22 11.91 -17.68 21.48
CA ASN A 22 12.70 -16.72 22.24
C ASN A 22 11.84 -15.97 23.26
N THR A 23 10.70 -15.44 22.81
CA THR A 23 9.81 -14.62 23.65
C THR A 23 8.82 -15.43 24.49
N LYS A 24 8.58 -16.71 24.15
CA LYS A 24 7.50 -17.55 24.70
C LYS A 24 6.09 -16.98 24.53
N LYS A 25 5.94 -15.89 23.76
CA LYS A 25 4.66 -15.25 23.49
C LYS A 25 3.86 -16.06 22.45
N ASN A 26 2.54 -16.08 22.60
CA ASN A 26 1.64 -16.57 21.56
C ASN A 26 1.34 -15.44 20.56
N TYR A 27 1.53 -15.73 19.26
CA TYR A 27 1.27 -14.84 18.15
C TYR A 27 0.17 -15.42 17.24
N SER A 28 -0.73 -14.56 16.76
CA SER A 28 -1.72 -14.86 15.73
C SER A 28 -1.18 -14.46 14.36
N PHE A 29 -1.07 -15.45 13.48
CA PHE A 29 -0.64 -15.25 12.10
C PHE A 29 -1.82 -15.42 11.17
N TYR A 30 -1.88 -14.61 10.13
CA TYR A 30 -2.78 -14.88 9.02
C TYR A 30 -2.40 -16.20 8.36
N LYS A 31 -3.38 -17.08 8.20
CA LYS A 31 -3.18 -18.36 7.51
C LYS A 31 -2.88 -18.16 6.03
N TYR A 32 -3.57 -17.20 5.41
CA TYR A 32 -3.39 -16.79 4.01
C TYR A 32 -2.84 -15.36 3.94
N MET A 33 -2.53 -14.87 2.74
CA MET A 33 -2.12 -13.48 2.56
C MET A 33 -3.14 -12.49 3.16
N TYR A 34 -2.64 -11.43 3.81
CA TYR A 34 -3.47 -10.37 4.37
C TYR A 34 -4.37 -9.74 3.30
N GLY A 35 -5.68 -9.71 3.57
CA GLY A 35 -6.67 -9.14 2.67
C GLY A 35 -6.84 -9.88 1.33
N VAL A 36 -6.49 -11.17 1.27
CA VAL A 36 -6.66 -12.02 0.09
C VAL A 36 -8.12 -12.02 -0.42
N LEU A 37 -8.32 -12.04 -1.73
CA LEU A 37 -9.66 -12.08 -2.33
C LEU A 37 -10.34 -13.44 -2.11
N VAL A 38 -9.58 -14.53 -2.23
CA VAL A 38 -10.06 -15.90 -2.03
C VAL A 38 -9.06 -16.67 -1.16
N PRO A 39 -9.40 -17.00 0.10
CA PRO A 39 -8.54 -17.74 1.03
C PRO A 39 -8.53 -19.26 0.72
N ASP A 40 -8.17 -19.62 -0.51
CA ASP A 40 -8.08 -21.00 -1.00
C ASP A 40 -6.96 -21.10 -2.03
N LYS A 41 -5.90 -21.85 -1.72
CA LYS A 41 -4.71 -22.01 -2.57
C LYS A 41 -5.00 -22.61 -3.94
N SER A 42 -6.14 -23.27 -4.12
CA SER A 42 -6.57 -23.81 -5.41
C SER A 42 -7.26 -22.76 -6.31
N SER A 43 -7.39 -21.51 -5.85
CA SER A 43 -7.92 -20.40 -6.63
C SER A 43 -6.80 -19.54 -7.22
N PRO A 44 -6.90 -19.08 -8.49
CA PRO A 44 -6.00 -18.05 -9.03
C PRO A 44 -6.01 -16.76 -8.20
N LEU A 45 -7.11 -16.46 -7.51
CA LEU A 45 -7.25 -15.26 -6.68
C LEU A 45 -6.63 -15.41 -5.27
N SER A 46 -6.01 -16.55 -4.96
CA SER A 46 -5.24 -16.77 -3.73
C SER A 46 -3.99 -15.91 -3.61
N CYS A 47 -3.46 -15.44 -4.74
CA CYS A 47 -2.34 -14.51 -4.79
C CYS A 47 -2.78 -13.07 -5.09
N VAL A 48 -4.06 -12.74 -4.93
CA VAL A 48 -4.54 -11.36 -5.07
C VAL A 48 -5.07 -10.86 -3.75
N SER A 49 -4.59 -9.70 -3.29
CA SER A 49 -5.06 -9.05 -2.05
C SER A 49 -5.61 -7.65 -2.31
N VAL A 50 -6.53 -7.21 -1.45
CA VAL A 50 -6.88 -5.79 -1.33
C VAL A 50 -5.86 -5.11 -0.43
N ALA A 51 -4.88 -4.46 -1.06
CA ALA A 51 -3.95 -3.59 -0.36
C ALA A 51 -4.61 -2.23 -0.09
N ASN A 52 -4.03 -1.44 0.82
CA ASN A 52 -4.62 -0.18 1.30
C ASN A 52 -5.05 0.80 0.20
N ASN A 53 -4.47 0.74 -1.00
CA ASN A 53 -4.76 1.66 -2.11
C ASN A 53 -4.97 0.96 -3.46
N SER A 54 -5.00 -0.38 -3.52
CA SER A 54 -4.93 -1.14 -4.77
C SER A 54 -5.43 -2.58 -4.62
N LEU A 55 -5.64 -3.27 -5.74
CA LEU A 55 -5.59 -4.73 -5.78
C LEU A 55 -4.16 -5.14 -6.08
N SER A 56 -3.56 -5.93 -5.20
CA SER A 56 -2.17 -6.39 -5.31
C SER A 56 -2.10 -7.80 -5.86
N ILE A 57 -1.30 -8.02 -6.90
CA ILE A 57 -0.97 -9.35 -7.43
C ILE A 57 0.38 -9.76 -6.85
N ASP A 58 0.37 -10.85 -6.07
CA ASP A 58 1.43 -11.26 -5.15
C ASP A 58 1.89 -12.70 -5.47
N LEU A 59 2.46 -12.87 -6.67
CA LEU A 59 2.91 -14.16 -7.22
C LEU A 59 4.02 -14.85 -6.43
N TRP A 60 4.81 -14.07 -5.69
CA TRP A 60 6.01 -14.55 -5.03
C TRP A 60 5.88 -14.37 -3.52
N THR A 61 6.56 -15.23 -2.77
CA THR A 61 6.70 -15.11 -1.34
C THR A 61 8.17 -15.14 -0.94
N GLY A 62 8.55 -14.21 -0.06
CA GLY A 62 9.93 -14.02 0.38
C GLY A 62 10.59 -12.81 -0.26
N CYS A 63 11.63 -12.32 0.39
CA CYS A 63 12.34 -11.11 -0.01
C CYS A 63 13.76 -11.10 0.55
N ALA A 64 14.76 -10.82 -0.28
CA ALA A 64 16.15 -10.77 0.14
C ALA A 64 16.47 -9.56 1.04
N LEU A 65 15.61 -8.53 1.07
CA LEU A 65 15.84 -7.32 1.84
C LEU A 65 15.68 -7.50 3.35
N GLN A 66 14.89 -8.49 3.78
CA GLN A 66 14.91 -9.03 5.15
C GLN A 66 14.68 -7.99 6.27
N CYS A 67 13.87 -6.96 6.03
CA CYS A 67 13.54 -5.93 7.03
C CYS A 67 12.91 -6.56 8.28
N ALA A 68 13.38 -6.17 9.48
CA ALA A 68 12.91 -6.70 10.75
C ALA A 68 11.40 -6.48 10.96
N TYR A 69 10.89 -5.34 10.50
CA TYR A 69 9.48 -4.97 10.59
C TYR A 69 8.62 -5.49 9.43
N CYS A 70 9.11 -6.41 8.60
CA CYS A 70 8.34 -6.83 7.43
C CYS A 70 7.04 -7.51 7.85
N HIS A 71 5.91 -6.95 7.43
CA HIS A 71 4.57 -7.42 7.84
C HIS A 71 4.24 -8.83 7.35
N VAL A 72 4.88 -9.29 6.29
CA VAL A 72 4.70 -10.67 5.78
C VAL A 72 5.20 -11.73 6.77
N GLN A 73 5.96 -11.32 7.80
CA GLN A 73 6.33 -12.20 8.90
C GLN A 73 5.15 -12.57 9.81
N GLY A 74 3.96 -12.02 9.58
CA GLY A 74 2.70 -12.48 10.20
C GLY A 74 1.82 -13.32 9.28
N ILE A 75 2.35 -13.82 8.16
CA ILE A 75 1.61 -14.60 7.17
C ILE A 75 2.21 -16.00 7.10
N ALA A 76 1.43 -17.01 7.46
CA ALA A 76 1.87 -18.41 7.56
C ALA A 76 2.47 -18.96 6.26
N GLU A 77 1.92 -18.58 5.11
CA GLU A 77 2.42 -18.99 3.79
C GLU A 77 3.79 -18.40 3.45
N ASP A 78 4.15 -17.28 4.09
CA ASP A 78 5.37 -16.54 3.79
C ASP A 78 6.55 -16.90 4.70
N ILE A 79 6.27 -17.74 5.70
CA ILE A 79 7.26 -18.26 6.62
C ILE A 79 7.90 -19.53 6.07
N ASN A 80 9.23 -19.57 6.13
CA ASN A 80 9.95 -20.82 6.11
C ASN A 80 9.87 -21.46 7.50
N TRP A 81 9.05 -22.51 7.65
CA TRP A 81 8.82 -23.16 8.93
C TRP A 81 10.04 -23.88 9.52
N SER A 82 11.05 -24.21 8.71
CA SER A 82 12.30 -24.76 9.24
C SER A 82 13.15 -23.73 9.99
N THR A 83 13.05 -22.46 9.60
CA THR A 83 13.79 -21.35 10.23
C THR A 83 12.90 -20.37 10.97
N LYS A 84 11.58 -20.56 10.90
CA LYS A 84 10.52 -19.69 11.42
C LYS A 84 10.72 -18.21 11.04
N ARG A 85 11.20 -17.96 9.81
CA ARG A 85 11.48 -16.62 9.28
C ARG A 85 10.97 -16.47 7.86
N MET A 86 10.77 -15.23 7.43
CA MET A 86 10.48 -14.92 6.02
C MET A 86 11.59 -15.47 5.11
N ARG A 87 11.19 -16.11 4.01
CA ARG A 87 12.12 -16.63 3.00
C ARG A 87 13.02 -15.53 2.43
N THR A 88 14.32 -15.81 2.32
CA THR A 88 15.29 -14.86 1.73
C THR A 88 15.29 -14.94 0.20
N LYS A 89 15.21 -16.15 -0.35
CA LYS A 89 15.01 -16.37 -1.78
C LYS A 89 13.50 -16.42 -2.06
N PRO A 90 12.97 -15.54 -2.92
CA PRO A 90 11.57 -15.61 -3.32
C PRO A 90 11.26 -16.96 -3.97
N ILE A 91 10.09 -17.51 -3.65
CA ILE A 91 9.52 -18.69 -4.33
C ILE A 91 8.11 -18.35 -4.80
N ARG A 92 7.62 -19.03 -5.83
CA ARG A 92 6.27 -18.81 -6.32
C ARG A 92 5.23 -19.23 -5.28
N ARG A 93 4.16 -18.47 -5.12
CA ARG A 93 3.08 -18.73 -4.15
C ARG A 93 2.15 -19.84 -4.61
N ASN A 94 1.94 -19.95 -5.92
CA ASN A 94 1.08 -20.95 -6.55
C ASN A 94 1.56 -21.25 -7.98
N GLU A 95 0.97 -22.27 -8.59
CA GLU A 95 1.32 -22.71 -9.96
C GLU A 95 0.50 -21.98 -11.05
N PHE A 96 -0.36 -21.02 -10.68
CA PHE A 96 -1.20 -20.32 -11.65
C PHE A 96 -0.39 -19.39 -12.54
N THR A 97 -0.72 -19.38 -13.83
CA THR A 97 -0.14 -18.43 -14.78
C THR A 97 -0.68 -17.02 -14.56
N ILE A 98 0.06 -16.01 -15.02
CA ILE A 98 -0.39 -14.61 -15.01
C ILE A 98 -1.76 -14.49 -15.69
N LYS A 99 -1.94 -15.17 -16.83
CA LYS A 99 -3.21 -15.27 -17.54
C LYS A 99 -4.34 -15.77 -16.65
N ASN A 100 -4.16 -16.90 -15.95
CA ASN A 100 -5.20 -17.44 -15.07
C ASN A 100 -5.61 -16.44 -13.97
N ILE A 101 -4.64 -15.70 -13.43
CA ILE A 101 -4.85 -14.77 -12.32
C ILE A 101 -5.57 -13.52 -12.81
N VAL A 102 -5.08 -12.90 -13.89
CA VAL A 102 -5.68 -11.67 -14.41
C VAL A 102 -7.07 -11.94 -14.99
N ASP A 103 -7.27 -13.04 -15.73
CA ASP A 103 -8.57 -13.39 -16.30
C ASP A 103 -9.63 -13.63 -15.21
N GLU A 104 -9.26 -14.15 -14.03
CA GLU A 104 -10.18 -14.29 -12.90
C GLU A 104 -10.35 -12.97 -12.12
N LEU A 105 -9.29 -12.17 -12.01
CA LEU A 105 -9.32 -10.89 -11.31
C LEU A 105 -10.27 -9.91 -11.97
N VAL A 106 -10.27 -9.83 -13.30
CA VAL A 106 -11.13 -8.90 -14.04
C VAL A 106 -12.62 -9.23 -13.93
N LYS A 107 -12.94 -10.46 -13.51
CA LYS A 107 -14.31 -10.92 -13.21
C LYS A 107 -14.71 -10.63 -11.76
N HIS A 108 -13.79 -10.15 -10.91
CA HIS A 108 -14.06 -9.90 -9.49
C HIS A 108 -14.77 -8.55 -9.32
N PRO A 109 -15.80 -8.44 -8.44
CA PRO A 109 -16.55 -7.20 -8.22
C PRO A 109 -15.72 -5.99 -7.74
N PHE A 110 -14.50 -6.22 -7.25
CA PHE A 110 -13.60 -5.14 -6.81
C PHE A 110 -12.71 -4.60 -7.93
N PHE A 111 -12.71 -5.26 -9.09
CA PHE A 111 -12.00 -4.80 -10.27
C PHE A 111 -12.93 -3.95 -11.14
N GLU A 112 -12.43 -2.80 -11.57
CA GLU A 112 -13.06 -1.91 -12.52
C GLU A 112 -12.06 -1.58 -13.62
N LYS A 113 -12.45 -1.87 -14.87
CA LYS A 113 -11.63 -1.63 -16.07
C LYS A 113 -11.14 -0.19 -16.07
N ASP A 114 -9.84 -0.03 -16.26
CA ASP A 114 -9.11 1.22 -16.33
C ASP A 114 -9.20 2.13 -15.09
N LYS A 115 -9.81 1.71 -13.98
CA LYS A 115 -9.94 2.54 -12.78
C LYS A 115 -9.26 1.95 -11.56
N THR A 116 -9.38 0.64 -11.36
CA THR A 116 -8.72 -0.05 -10.25
C THR A 116 -7.21 0.07 -10.37
N ILE A 117 -6.57 0.50 -9.28
CA ILE A 117 -5.12 0.56 -9.21
C ILE A 117 -4.61 -0.85 -8.96
N ILE A 118 -3.69 -1.31 -9.81
CA ILE A 118 -3.05 -2.61 -9.68
C ILE A 118 -1.68 -2.42 -9.07
N SER A 119 -1.41 -3.08 -7.95
CA SER A 119 -0.07 -3.16 -7.40
C SER A 119 0.51 -4.56 -7.58
N ILE A 120 1.82 -4.67 -7.52
CA ILE A 120 2.52 -5.95 -7.72
C ILE A 120 3.49 -6.15 -6.57
N GLY A 121 3.45 -7.32 -5.94
CA GLY A 121 4.33 -7.72 -4.84
C GLY A 121 4.19 -6.92 -3.55
N THR A 122 3.21 -6.02 -3.43
CA THR A 122 3.12 -5.05 -2.32
C THR A 122 2.87 -5.71 -0.97
N SER A 123 2.22 -6.88 -0.97
CA SER A 123 1.87 -7.62 0.24
C SER A 123 2.76 -8.86 0.47
N SER A 124 3.83 -9.03 -0.32
CA SER A 124 4.52 -10.34 -0.37
C SER A 124 6.02 -10.32 -0.68
N THR A 125 6.51 -9.43 -1.55
CA THR A 125 7.91 -9.46 -2.03
C THR A 125 8.44 -8.07 -2.39
N GLU A 126 9.65 -7.99 -2.96
CA GLU A 126 10.18 -6.79 -3.60
C GLU A 126 9.98 -6.89 -5.12
N PRO A 127 9.10 -6.08 -5.74
CA PRO A 127 8.73 -6.24 -7.15
C PRO A 127 9.90 -6.02 -8.12
N PHE A 128 10.93 -5.29 -7.70
CA PHE A 128 12.16 -5.09 -8.48
C PHE A 128 13.33 -5.98 -8.03
N ALA A 129 13.05 -7.10 -7.36
CA ALA A 129 14.06 -8.12 -7.10
C ALA A 129 14.51 -8.77 -8.42
N GLN A 130 15.82 -9.00 -8.54
CA GLN A 130 16.40 -9.56 -9.76
C GLN A 130 15.84 -10.95 -10.12
N GLY A 131 15.91 -11.30 -11.41
CA GLY A 131 15.45 -12.59 -11.93
C GLY A 131 13.95 -12.63 -12.18
N GLU A 132 13.34 -13.77 -11.87
CA GLU A 132 11.94 -14.08 -12.21
C GLU A 132 10.92 -13.14 -11.55
N VAL A 133 11.25 -12.54 -10.40
CA VAL A 133 10.37 -11.56 -9.73
C VAL A 133 10.21 -10.29 -10.57
N LEU A 134 11.32 -9.69 -11.00
CA LEU A 134 11.29 -8.52 -11.90
C LEU A 134 10.58 -8.87 -13.21
N GLN A 135 10.91 -10.02 -13.82
CA GLN A 135 10.30 -10.44 -15.08
C GLN A 135 8.78 -10.55 -14.95
N SER A 136 8.30 -11.29 -13.94
CA SER A 136 6.85 -11.42 -13.72
C SER A 136 6.15 -10.10 -13.39
N THR A 137 6.85 -9.15 -12.76
CA THR A 137 6.30 -7.81 -12.50
C THR A 137 6.03 -7.06 -13.80
N ILE A 138 6.96 -7.13 -14.75
CA ILE A 138 6.79 -6.58 -16.10
C ILE A 138 5.70 -7.34 -16.87
N ASP A 139 5.75 -8.68 -16.85
CA ASP A 139 4.81 -9.54 -17.59
C ASP A 139 3.36 -9.33 -17.14
N ILE A 140 3.12 -9.11 -15.83
CA ILE A 140 1.78 -8.75 -15.34
C ILE A 140 1.31 -7.46 -16.00
N MET A 141 2.13 -6.40 -16.01
CA MET A 141 1.74 -5.12 -16.61
C MET A 141 1.47 -5.25 -18.11
N ASN A 142 2.32 -5.99 -18.82
CA ASN A 142 2.15 -6.24 -20.25
C ASN A 142 0.91 -7.08 -20.55
N TYR A 143 0.58 -8.09 -19.74
CA TYR A 143 -0.64 -8.88 -19.95
C TYR A 143 -1.92 -8.04 -19.77
N PHE A 144 -1.94 -7.07 -18.84
CA PHE A 144 -3.05 -6.10 -18.76
C PHE A 144 -3.17 -5.28 -20.05
N ILE A 145 -2.05 -4.81 -20.60
CA ILE A 145 -2.01 -4.02 -21.85
C ILE A 145 -2.50 -4.87 -23.03
N GLU A 146 -2.06 -6.13 -23.13
CA GLU A 146 -2.50 -7.09 -24.16
C GLU A 146 -4.01 -7.32 -24.12
N CYS A 147 -4.61 -7.27 -22.93
CA CYS A 147 -6.06 -7.37 -22.73
C CYS A 147 -6.80 -6.03 -22.93
N ASP A 148 -6.15 -5.00 -23.48
CA ASP A 148 -6.69 -3.64 -23.66
C ASP A 148 -7.15 -3.00 -22.33
N PHE A 149 -6.42 -3.26 -21.24
CA PHE A 149 -6.59 -2.54 -19.99
C PHE A 149 -5.56 -1.43 -19.85
N LYS A 150 -6.03 -0.26 -19.43
CA LYS A 150 -5.23 0.94 -19.15
C LYS A 150 -5.20 1.26 -17.66
N ASN A 151 -5.48 0.26 -16.81
CA ASN A 151 -5.46 0.41 -15.36
C ASN A 151 -4.14 1.04 -14.88
N PRO A 152 -4.18 1.97 -13.91
CA PRO A 152 -2.96 2.51 -13.34
C PRO A 152 -2.22 1.46 -12.50
N PHE A 153 -0.90 1.49 -12.56
CA PHE A 153 -0.02 0.62 -11.78
C PHE A 153 0.63 1.36 -10.63
N TRP A 154 0.76 0.67 -9.49
CA TRP A 154 1.45 1.18 -8.31
C TRP A 154 2.51 0.18 -7.82
N ILE A 155 3.76 0.57 -7.93
CA ILE A 155 4.92 -0.20 -7.49
C ILE A 155 5.47 0.43 -6.21
N VAL A 156 5.61 -0.38 -5.17
CA VAL A 156 6.28 0.01 -3.92
C VAL A 156 7.60 -0.72 -3.86
N THR A 157 8.71 0.02 -3.85
CA THR A 157 10.05 -0.58 -3.95
C THR A 157 11.00 -0.05 -2.90
N LYS A 158 11.87 -0.92 -2.43
CA LYS A 158 13.11 -0.65 -1.70
C LYS A 158 14.34 -1.01 -2.55
N ALA A 159 14.22 -1.73 -3.66
CA ALA A 159 15.38 -2.01 -4.52
C ALA A 159 15.79 -0.79 -5.37
N GLY A 160 14.89 0.19 -5.53
CA GLY A 160 15.02 1.22 -6.56
C GLY A 160 14.86 0.62 -7.96
N VAL A 161 14.70 1.47 -8.98
CA VAL A 161 14.41 0.99 -10.33
C VAL A 161 15.66 0.33 -10.93
N PRO A 162 15.62 -0.95 -11.35
CA PRO A 162 16.74 -1.58 -12.04
C PRO A 162 16.98 -0.91 -13.39
N SER A 163 18.24 -0.70 -13.78
CA SER A 163 18.57 -0.09 -15.08
C SER A 163 18.00 -0.88 -16.26
N SER A 164 17.96 -2.20 -16.15
CA SER A 164 17.42 -3.10 -17.17
C SER A 164 15.90 -2.98 -17.38
N ALA A 165 15.17 -2.34 -16.46
CA ALA A 165 13.72 -2.18 -16.54
C ALA A 165 13.29 -0.80 -17.03
N VAL A 166 14.20 0.16 -17.17
CA VAL A 166 13.84 1.58 -17.40
C VAL A 166 13.04 1.76 -18.68
N GLU A 167 13.53 1.27 -19.82
CA GLU A 167 12.88 1.48 -21.12
C GLU A 167 11.55 0.73 -21.25
N GLU A 168 11.47 -0.45 -20.64
CA GLU A 168 10.23 -1.22 -20.60
C GLU A 168 9.16 -0.50 -19.74
N LEU A 169 9.55 0.06 -18.59
CA LEU A 169 8.63 0.82 -17.73
C LEU A 169 8.13 2.10 -18.41
N LYS A 170 8.97 2.79 -19.21
CA LYS A 170 8.52 3.91 -20.05
C LYS A 170 7.50 3.46 -21.10
N THR A 171 7.80 2.35 -21.77
CA THR A 171 6.88 1.76 -22.77
C THR A 171 5.54 1.41 -22.13
N ILE A 172 5.54 0.76 -20.97
CA ILE A 172 4.34 0.47 -20.19
C ILE A 172 3.60 1.75 -19.82
N ALA A 173 4.29 2.75 -19.27
CA ALA A 173 3.70 4.02 -18.85
C ALA A 173 2.99 4.77 -19.99
N SER A 174 3.45 4.63 -21.23
CA SER A 174 2.80 5.22 -22.41
C SER A 174 1.45 4.56 -22.77
N LYS A 175 1.19 3.34 -22.30
CA LYS A 175 0.01 2.53 -22.66
C LYS A 175 -1.02 2.43 -21.53
N VAL A 176 -0.65 2.81 -20.31
CA VAL A 176 -1.50 2.77 -19.12
C VAL A 176 -1.84 4.18 -18.65
N LYS A 177 -2.85 4.33 -17.79
CA LYS A 177 -3.25 5.66 -17.29
C LYS A 177 -2.18 6.34 -16.44
N LYS A 178 -1.42 5.57 -15.65
CA LYS A 178 -0.32 6.07 -14.83
C LYS A 178 0.52 4.91 -14.30
N LEU A 179 1.83 5.08 -14.23
CA LEU A 179 2.73 4.24 -13.45
C LEU A 179 3.25 5.03 -12.25
N ILE A 180 2.93 4.58 -11.04
CA ILE A 180 3.32 5.25 -9.80
C ILE A 180 4.35 4.40 -9.09
N ILE A 181 5.53 4.95 -8.81
CA ILE A 181 6.63 4.25 -8.15
C ILE A 181 6.88 4.93 -6.80
N SER A 182 6.59 4.24 -5.71
CA SER A 182 6.78 4.72 -4.35
C SER A 182 8.03 4.10 -3.72
N ILE A 183 9.05 4.93 -3.55
CA ILE A 183 10.38 4.54 -3.10
C ILE A 183 10.43 4.57 -1.57
N CYS A 184 10.54 3.40 -0.96
CA CYS A 184 10.58 3.26 0.48
C CYS A 184 11.99 3.55 1.02
N TYR A 185 12.16 4.68 1.70
CA TYR A 185 13.39 5.01 2.39
C TYR A 185 13.11 5.84 3.65
N ALA A 186 13.55 5.36 4.80
CA ALA A 186 13.45 6.10 6.07
C ALA A 186 14.78 6.15 6.83
N GLY A 187 15.89 5.73 6.21
CA GLY A 187 17.21 5.78 6.83
C GLY A 187 17.41 4.83 8.02
N ASN A 188 16.53 3.85 8.24
CA ASN A 188 16.59 2.93 9.38
C ASN A 188 17.97 2.24 9.51
N LYS A 189 18.43 2.00 10.74
CA LYS A 189 19.70 1.30 11.02
C LYS A 189 19.76 -0.12 10.44
N ARG A 190 20.98 -0.65 10.28
CA ARG A 190 21.26 -1.88 9.51
C ARG A 190 20.60 -3.13 10.11
N GLU A 191 20.50 -3.21 11.42
CA GLU A 191 19.81 -4.31 12.10
C GLU A 191 18.30 -4.33 11.82
N ILE A 192 17.70 -3.17 11.51
CA ILE A 192 16.29 -3.06 11.15
C ILE A 192 16.08 -3.24 9.64
N GLU A 193 16.91 -2.58 8.83
CA GLU A 193 16.94 -2.70 7.38
C GLU A 193 18.35 -3.04 6.87
N PRO A 194 18.65 -4.34 6.66
CA PRO A 194 20.00 -4.78 6.28
C PRO A 194 20.47 -4.27 4.92
N SER A 195 19.58 -4.17 3.95
CA SER A 195 19.90 -3.71 2.59
C SER A 195 20.28 -2.22 2.58
N ARG A 196 21.44 -1.90 2.01
CA ARG A 196 21.98 -0.53 1.85
C ARG A 196 22.05 -0.03 0.40
N ILE A 197 21.29 -0.65 -0.50
CA ILE A 197 21.20 -0.25 -1.91
C ILE A 197 20.64 1.18 -2.00
N ASN A 198 21.16 1.98 -2.95
CA ASN A 198 20.56 3.28 -3.30
C ASN A 198 19.11 3.07 -3.76
N ARG A 199 18.17 3.49 -2.92
CA ARG A 199 16.72 3.32 -3.13
C ARG A 199 16.19 4.19 -4.28
N PHE A 200 16.85 5.30 -4.59
CA PHE A 200 16.45 6.29 -5.60
C PHE A 200 17.22 6.12 -6.92
N ARG A 201 17.98 5.03 -7.10
CA ARG A 201 18.75 4.82 -8.32
C ARG A 201 17.86 4.83 -9.57
N ASN A 202 18.39 5.41 -10.65
CA ASN A 202 17.81 5.43 -12.00
C ASN A 202 16.50 6.24 -12.14
N ILE A 203 16.02 6.96 -11.13
CA ILE A 203 14.80 7.75 -11.26
C ILE A 203 15.00 8.94 -12.20
N GLU A 204 16.23 9.46 -12.29
CA GLU A 204 16.62 10.54 -13.19
C GLU A 204 16.42 10.18 -14.67
N LYS A 205 16.40 8.87 -14.98
CA LYS A 205 16.23 8.37 -16.36
C LYS A 205 14.79 8.49 -16.88
N PHE A 206 13.85 8.88 -16.02
CA PHE A 206 12.44 9.09 -16.35
C PHE A 206 12.07 10.58 -16.49
N THR A 207 13.07 11.46 -16.62
CA THR A 207 12.83 12.87 -16.92
C THR A 207 12.01 13.00 -18.20
N LYS A 208 10.96 13.85 -18.18
CA LYS A 208 9.98 14.08 -19.27
C LYS A 208 8.90 13.02 -19.46
N GLU A 209 8.78 12.05 -18.56
CA GLU A 209 7.73 11.02 -18.62
C GLU A 209 6.50 11.39 -17.80
N ASP A 210 5.59 12.18 -18.38
CA ASP A 210 4.40 12.70 -17.68
C ASP A 210 3.46 11.60 -17.12
N ASN A 211 3.52 10.37 -17.65
CA ASN A 211 2.70 9.25 -17.18
C ASN A 211 3.36 8.43 -16.05
N ILE A 212 4.56 8.81 -15.64
CA ILE A 212 5.24 8.21 -14.48
C ILE A 212 5.17 9.19 -13.32
N SER A 213 5.13 8.67 -12.09
CA SER A 213 5.25 9.49 -10.89
C SER A 213 6.06 8.79 -9.82
N PHE A 214 6.92 9.54 -9.15
CA PHE A 214 7.77 9.07 -8.07
C PHE A 214 7.36 9.70 -6.74
N ASN A 215 7.09 8.85 -5.76
CA ASN A 215 6.86 9.28 -4.39
C ASN A 215 8.02 8.84 -3.50
N TRP A 216 8.58 9.75 -2.71
CA TRP A 216 9.40 9.36 -1.58
C TRP A 216 8.49 8.85 -0.46
N TYR A 217 8.42 7.53 -0.35
CA TYR A 217 7.65 6.86 0.67
C TYR A 217 8.48 6.72 1.94
N LEU A 218 8.54 7.79 2.73
CA LEU A 218 9.28 7.90 3.98
C LEU A 218 8.68 7.02 5.09
N ARG A 219 8.89 5.70 4.97
CA ARG A 219 8.27 4.70 5.86
C ARG A 219 8.99 3.34 5.92
N PRO A 220 8.80 2.59 7.02
CA PRO A 220 8.28 3.08 8.29
C PRO A 220 9.37 3.89 8.99
N PHE A 221 8.96 5.01 9.57
CA PHE A 221 9.82 5.82 10.42
C PHE A 221 9.55 5.49 11.89
N ASN A 222 10.61 5.31 12.67
CA ASN A 222 10.54 5.23 14.13
C ASN A 222 11.83 5.82 14.72
N ILE A 223 11.69 6.79 15.61
CA ILE A 223 12.82 7.58 16.12
C ILE A 223 13.80 6.73 16.96
N GLU A 224 13.36 5.62 17.55
CA GLU A 224 14.22 4.71 18.33
C GLU A 224 15.15 3.86 17.45
N TRP A 225 15.03 3.95 16.12
CA TRP A 225 15.88 3.22 15.18
C TRP A 225 17.05 4.05 14.64
N PHE A 226 17.31 5.21 15.23
CA PHE A 226 18.43 6.08 14.90
C PHE A 226 19.30 6.32 16.13
N ASP A 227 20.62 6.35 15.93
CA ASP A 227 21.57 6.59 17.01
C ASP A 227 21.56 8.06 17.46
N SER A 228 21.27 9.00 16.55
CA SER A 228 21.11 10.44 16.84
C SER A 228 19.79 10.96 16.25
N LYS A 229 18.87 11.43 17.11
CA LYS A 229 17.49 11.76 16.73
C LYS A 229 17.36 12.96 15.78
N GLU A 230 18.03 14.06 16.08
CA GLU A 230 17.79 15.34 15.38
C GLU A 230 18.63 15.51 14.11
N HIS A 231 19.92 15.20 14.18
CA HIS A 231 20.86 15.40 13.07
C HIS A 231 20.61 14.43 11.90
N PHE A 232 20.02 13.26 12.17
CA PHE A 232 19.78 12.25 11.14
C PHE A 232 18.64 12.65 10.20
N VAL A 233 17.55 13.21 10.70
CA VAL A 233 16.40 13.57 9.86
C VAL A 233 16.77 14.70 8.91
N GLU A 234 17.45 15.73 9.42
CA GLU A 234 17.91 16.84 8.58
C GLU A 234 18.91 16.40 7.51
N SER A 235 19.92 15.63 7.89
CA SER A 235 20.92 15.13 6.93
C SER A 235 20.29 14.25 5.85
N MET A 236 19.31 13.41 6.19
CA MET A 236 18.56 12.61 5.23
C MET A 236 17.78 13.48 4.24
N PHE A 237 17.04 14.48 4.72
CA PHE A 237 16.29 15.38 3.83
C PHE A 237 17.23 16.17 2.92
N LYS A 238 18.33 16.71 3.47
CA LYS A 238 19.36 17.43 2.72
C LYS A 238 19.99 16.57 1.63
N GLU A 239 20.44 15.35 1.96
CA GLU A 239 21.11 14.48 0.99
C GLU A 239 20.18 14.10 -0.17
N ILE A 240 18.91 13.82 0.14
CA ILE A 240 17.93 13.45 -0.89
C ILE A 240 17.56 14.66 -1.73
N SER A 241 17.36 15.85 -1.14
CA SER A 241 17.02 17.04 -1.92
C SER A 241 18.12 17.43 -2.89
N GLU A 242 19.38 17.44 -2.42
CA GLU A 242 20.56 17.80 -3.24
C GLU A 242 20.70 16.94 -4.51
N LYS A 243 20.17 15.72 -4.51
CA LYS A 243 20.32 14.76 -5.62
C LYS A 243 19.03 14.48 -6.38
N TYR A 244 17.87 14.58 -5.73
CA TYR A 244 16.63 13.98 -6.23
C TYR A 244 15.39 14.87 -6.10
N GLU A 245 15.51 16.12 -5.64
CA GLU A 245 14.34 17.02 -5.49
C GLU A 245 13.51 17.10 -6.78
N ASP A 246 14.18 17.31 -7.92
CA ASP A 246 13.54 17.46 -9.24
C ASP A 246 12.86 16.19 -9.77
N TYR A 247 13.08 15.04 -9.12
CA TYR A 247 12.54 13.75 -9.55
C TYR A 247 11.50 13.19 -8.59
N ILE A 248 11.21 13.87 -7.48
CA ILE A 248 10.25 13.41 -6.46
C ILE A 248 8.99 14.28 -6.51
N ASP A 249 7.88 13.70 -6.94
CA ASP A 249 6.60 14.41 -7.04
C ASP A 249 5.94 14.65 -5.68
N SER A 250 6.12 13.71 -4.74
CA SER A 250 5.59 13.85 -3.39
C SER A 250 6.34 13.05 -2.34
N ILE A 251 6.25 13.53 -1.09
CA ILE A 251 6.79 12.88 0.10
C ILE A 251 5.62 12.34 0.92
N ILE A 252 5.74 11.10 1.40
CA ILE A 252 4.69 10.44 2.16
C ILE A 252 5.29 9.83 3.44
N PRO A 253 5.43 10.64 4.51
CA PRO A 253 5.90 10.15 5.80
C PRO A 253 4.89 9.19 6.42
N GLY A 254 5.39 8.17 7.12
CA GLY A 254 4.54 7.23 7.82
C GLY A 254 5.27 6.50 8.94
N GLY A 255 4.66 6.51 10.11
CA GLY A 255 5.12 5.76 11.27
C GLY A 255 5.09 4.25 11.09
N LEU A 256 5.77 3.56 12.00
CA LEU A 256 5.69 2.11 12.13
C LEU A 256 4.27 1.73 12.58
N ARG A 257 3.63 0.82 11.83
CA ARG A 257 2.38 0.19 12.26
C ARG A 257 2.66 -0.98 13.20
N TRP A 258 1.75 -1.24 14.13
CA TRP A 258 1.77 -2.47 14.90
C TRP A 258 0.87 -3.53 14.28
N THR A 259 1.41 -4.74 14.20
CA THR A 259 0.69 -6.00 13.93
C THR A 259 1.49 -7.10 14.63
N GLU A 260 0.86 -8.23 14.94
CA GLU A 260 1.58 -9.34 15.58
C GLU A 260 2.73 -9.88 14.72
N GLY A 261 2.58 -9.88 13.40
CA GLY A 261 3.65 -10.24 12.47
C GLY A 261 4.87 -9.31 12.51
N ILE A 262 4.65 -8.01 12.73
CA ILE A 262 5.75 -7.04 12.88
C ILE A 262 6.45 -7.23 14.22
N GLU A 263 5.68 -7.44 15.29
CA GLU A 263 6.26 -7.73 16.61
C GLU A 263 7.03 -9.05 16.59
N TYR A 264 6.49 -10.09 15.95
CA TYR A 264 7.20 -11.35 15.73
C TYR A 264 8.49 -11.12 14.95
N GLY A 265 8.43 -10.37 13.84
CA GLY A 265 9.59 -10.04 13.03
C GLY A 265 10.73 -9.37 13.80
N ILE A 266 10.39 -8.42 14.67
CA ILE A 266 11.35 -7.65 15.46
C ILE A 266 11.86 -8.49 16.65
N CYS A 267 10.95 -8.97 17.50
CA CYS A 267 11.30 -9.62 18.76
C CYS A 267 11.75 -11.06 18.57
N GLU A 268 11.02 -11.82 17.74
CA GLU A 268 11.17 -13.27 17.67
C GLU A 268 12.16 -13.68 16.58
N ALA A 269 11.97 -13.17 15.36
CA ALA A 269 12.83 -13.49 14.23
C ALA A 269 14.20 -12.79 14.30
N ARG A 270 14.28 -11.59 14.88
CA ARG A 270 15.51 -10.78 14.90
C ARG A 270 16.11 -10.56 16.29
N ASN A 271 15.41 -10.94 17.36
CA ASN A 271 15.83 -10.72 18.73
C ASN A 271 16.16 -9.24 19.03
N LEU A 272 15.33 -8.35 18.52
CA LEU A 272 15.44 -6.90 18.72
C LEU A 272 14.34 -6.42 19.66
N LYS A 273 14.59 -5.29 20.32
CA LYS A 273 13.60 -4.64 21.17
C LYS A 273 12.49 -4.01 20.30
N LEU A 274 11.23 -4.30 20.63
CA LEU A 274 10.10 -3.58 20.05
C LEU A 274 10.14 -2.10 20.50
N PRO A 275 10.10 -1.13 19.57
CA PRO A 275 10.02 0.28 19.96
C PRO A 275 8.65 0.57 20.61
N LYS A 276 8.51 1.74 21.23
CA LYS A 276 7.25 2.21 21.79
C LYS A 276 6.24 2.44 20.67
N LEU A 277 5.15 1.66 20.69
CA LEU A 277 4.09 1.69 19.69
C LEU A 277 2.71 1.58 20.34
N ILE A 278 1.70 2.12 19.66
CA ILE A 278 0.29 1.84 19.93
C ILE A 278 0.03 0.38 19.50
N LYS A 279 -0.27 -0.50 20.45
CA LYS A 279 -0.51 -1.93 20.20
C LYS A 279 -1.95 -2.21 19.77
N GLU A 280 -2.38 -1.51 18.73
CA GLU A 280 -3.66 -1.71 18.07
C GLU A 280 -3.42 -2.11 16.62
N ASN A 281 -4.15 -3.14 16.15
CA ASN A 281 -3.87 -3.75 14.86
C ASN A 281 -3.96 -2.72 13.71
N ASN A 282 -2.91 -2.65 12.90
CA ASN A 282 -2.75 -1.73 11.77
C ASN A 282 -2.70 -0.22 12.11
N ILE A 283 -2.68 0.16 13.38
CA ILE A 283 -2.47 1.56 13.78
C ILE A 283 -1.00 1.92 13.67
N LYS A 284 -0.72 3.10 13.08
CA LYS A 284 0.64 3.65 12.92
C LYS A 284 0.98 4.58 14.07
N THR A 285 2.18 4.46 14.60
CA THR A 285 2.69 5.36 15.65
C THR A 285 3.68 6.36 15.08
N MET A 286 3.40 7.64 15.27
CA MET A 286 4.28 8.77 14.97
C MET A 286 4.05 9.86 16.00
N GLU A 287 5.10 10.36 16.64
CA GLU A 287 5.01 11.42 17.63
C GLU A 287 4.70 12.78 16.97
N SER A 288 3.99 13.66 17.68
CA SER A 288 3.61 14.99 17.17
C SER A 288 4.81 15.85 16.81
N ASP A 289 5.88 15.77 17.61
CA ASP A 289 7.11 16.54 17.38
C ASP A 289 7.82 16.12 16.10
N MET A 290 7.73 14.83 15.75
CA MET A 290 8.29 14.32 14.49
C MET A 290 7.54 14.87 13.27
N TRP A 291 6.22 15.02 13.35
CA TRP A 291 5.46 15.68 12.29
C TRP A 291 5.93 17.12 12.10
N ARG A 292 6.08 17.89 13.19
CA ARG A 292 6.60 19.26 13.12
C ARG A 292 8.01 19.31 12.50
N GLN A 293 8.87 18.35 12.83
CA GLN A 293 10.20 18.27 12.23
C GLN A 293 10.14 17.98 10.73
N PHE A 294 9.30 17.04 10.27
CA PHE A 294 9.12 16.81 8.83
C PHE A 294 8.55 18.04 8.11
N ASP A 295 7.62 18.77 8.73
CA ASP A 295 7.06 20.00 8.16
C ASP A 295 8.17 21.05 7.95
N GLN A 296 9.07 21.20 8.93
CA GLN A 296 10.24 22.09 8.82
C GLN A 296 11.23 21.63 7.76
N MET A 297 11.56 20.34 7.72
CA MET A 297 12.51 19.79 6.75
C MET A 297 11.97 19.87 5.32
N LYS A 298 10.67 19.60 5.14
CA LYS A 298 9.99 19.83 3.87
C LYS A 298 10.11 21.28 3.44
N ALA A 299 9.79 22.23 4.32
CA ALA A 299 9.83 23.65 3.98
C ALA A 299 11.24 24.11 3.58
N LYS A 300 12.28 23.54 4.20
CA LYS A 300 13.69 23.89 3.96
C LYS A 300 14.27 23.23 2.70
N TYR A 301 14.01 21.94 2.49
CA TYR A 301 14.71 21.13 1.49
C TYR A 301 13.83 20.71 0.30
N PHE A 302 12.51 20.83 0.41
CA PHE A 302 11.55 20.49 -0.64
C PHE A 302 10.39 21.51 -0.67
N PRO A 303 10.68 22.81 -0.84
CA PRO A 303 9.66 23.86 -0.76
C PRO A 303 8.51 23.67 -1.75
N ASN A 304 8.78 23.09 -2.92
CA ASN A 304 7.80 22.93 -4.00
C ASN A 304 7.15 21.53 -4.06
N THR A 305 7.72 20.53 -3.39
CA THR A 305 7.19 19.16 -3.36
C THR A 305 6.03 19.04 -2.38
N GLN A 306 5.04 18.21 -2.70
CA GLN A 306 3.91 18.00 -1.80
C GLN A 306 4.20 16.95 -0.75
N MET A 307 3.64 17.11 0.45
CA MET A 307 3.83 16.17 1.54
C MET A 307 2.51 15.72 2.12
N TYR A 308 2.26 14.41 2.04
CA TYR A 308 0.98 13.81 2.41
C TYR A 308 1.11 12.88 3.62
N ARG A 309 0.22 13.06 4.60
CA ARG A 309 0.19 12.18 5.80
C ARG A 309 -0.44 10.81 5.52
N HIS A 310 -1.09 10.64 4.36
CA HIS A 310 -1.66 9.37 3.89
C HIS A 310 -1.22 9.07 2.46
N SER A 311 -0.89 7.81 2.19
CA SER A 311 -0.47 7.36 0.87
C SER A 311 -1.54 7.46 -0.20
N SER A 312 -2.80 7.30 0.20
CA SER A 312 -3.92 7.47 -0.73
C SER A 312 -3.94 8.88 -1.31
N CYS A 313 -3.50 9.90 -0.56
CA CYS A 313 -3.39 11.27 -1.07
C CYS A 313 -2.30 11.39 -2.15
N GLY A 314 -1.09 10.87 -1.89
CA GLY A 314 0.00 10.92 -2.88
C GLY A 314 -0.32 10.15 -4.17
N ILE A 315 -0.97 8.98 -4.04
CA ILE A 315 -1.45 8.21 -5.18
C ILE A 315 -2.56 8.97 -5.94
N SER A 316 -3.49 9.60 -5.23
CA SER A 316 -4.58 10.36 -5.86
C SER A 316 -4.07 11.62 -6.55
N PHE A 317 -3.03 12.26 -5.99
CA PHE A 317 -2.31 13.37 -6.62
C PHE A 317 -1.67 12.94 -7.93
N ALA A 318 -0.92 11.83 -7.95
CA ALA A 318 -0.32 11.28 -9.16
C ALA A 318 -1.35 10.90 -10.23
N LEU A 319 -2.55 10.47 -9.81
CA LEU A 319 -3.68 10.14 -10.68
C LEU A 319 -4.57 11.34 -11.02
N ASN A 320 -4.24 12.53 -10.51
CA ASN A 320 -5.00 13.76 -10.71
C ASN A 320 -6.51 13.58 -10.41
N LYS A 321 -6.86 12.84 -9.34
CA LYS A 321 -8.24 12.62 -8.87
C LYS A 321 -8.38 12.89 -7.38
N GLY A 322 -9.60 12.98 -6.85
CA GLY A 322 -9.78 13.10 -5.40
C GLY A 322 -9.39 11.82 -4.65
N ASN A 323 -9.35 11.87 -3.31
CA ASN A 323 -8.73 10.81 -2.51
C ASN A 323 -9.45 9.46 -2.64
N ILE A 324 -8.75 8.45 -3.16
CA ILE A 324 -9.28 7.09 -3.40
C ILE A 324 -9.75 6.35 -2.13
N CYS A 325 -9.26 6.72 -0.95
CA CYS A 325 -9.67 6.12 0.32
C CYS A 325 -10.50 7.07 1.18
N LEU A 326 -10.96 8.19 0.61
CA LEU A 326 -11.75 9.20 1.29
C LEU A 326 -11.10 9.68 2.60
N ALA A 327 -9.79 9.93 2.59
CA ALA A 327 -9.03 10.39 3.77
C ALA A 327 -9.62 11.67 4.38
N GLN A 328 -10.19 12.56 3.58
CA GLN A 328 -10.91 13.76 4.02
C GLN A 328 -12.14 13.46 4.90
N LEU A 329 -12.68 12.24 4.81
CA LEU A 329 -13.84 11.79 5.57
C LEU A 329 -13.43 10.87 6.73
N PHE A 330 -12.56 9.89 6.48
CA PHE A 330 -12.16 8.89 7.48
C PHE A 330 -10.92 9.28 8.30
N ASN A 331 -10.18 10.31 7.89
CA ASN A 331 -8.92 10.76 8.51
C ASN A 331 -8.78 12.29 8.41
N LYS A 332 -9.85 13.03 8.72
CA LYS A 332 -9.98 14.47 8.48
C LYS A 332 -8.79 15.28 8.99
N HIS A 333 -8.40 15.09 10.26
CA HIS A 333 -7.26 15.79 10.87
C HIS A 333 -5.95 15.61 10.07
N SER A 334 -5.61 14.37 9.69
CA SER A 334 -4.41 14.09 8.89
C SER A 334 -4.50 14.65 7.46
N CYS A 335 -5.70 14.68 6.88
CA CYS A 335 -5.96 15.29 5.57
C CYS A 335 -5.79 16.81 5.62
N GLU A 336 -6.28 17.46 6.65
CA GLU A 336 -6.15 18.92 6.86
C GLU A 336 -4.69 19.31 7.05
N ALA A 337 -3.94 18.53 7.85
CA ALA A 337 -2.52 18.77 8.13
C ALA A 337 -1.55 18.30 7.03
N SER A 338 -2.03 17.83 5.87
CA SER A 338 -1.17 17.51 4.72
C SER A 338 -0.86 18.76 3.89
N PHE A 339 0.35 18.85 3.35
CA PHE A 339 0.76 19.88 2.39
C PHE A 339 0.22 19.52 1.01
N CYS A 340 -1.01 19.95 0.75
CA CYS A 340 -1.78 19.61 -0.43
C CYS A 340 -2.06 20.86 -1.25
N THR A 341 -1.96 20.77 -2.58
CA THR A 341 -2.34 21.88 -3.48
C THR A 341 -3.82 22.19 -3.39
N ASP A 342 -4.20 23.44 -3.66
CA ASP A 342 -5.60 23.84 -3.70
C ASP A 342 -6.41 23.05 -4.73
N LYS A 343 -5.81 22.80 -5.91
CA LYS A 343 -6.41 21.95 -6.95
C LYS A 343 -6.76 20.56 -6.41
N GLN A 344 -5.88 19.93 -5.65
CA GLN A 344 -6.12 18.61 -5.07
C GLN A 344 -7.16 18.67 -3.94
N ARG A 345 -7.12 19.69 -3.08
CA ARG A 345 -8.15 19.90 -2.04
C ARG A 345 -9.54 20.10 -2.65
N SER A 346 -9.66 20.88 -3.71
CA SER A 346 -10.93 21.15 -4.40
C SER A 346 -11.56 19.87 -4.97
N LYS A 347 -10.77 18.96 -5.55
CA LYS A 347 -11.27 17.65 -6.00
C LYS A 347 -11.83 16.82 -4.85
N CYS A 348 -11.12 16.74 -3.74
CA CYS A 348 -11.59 16.00 -2.55
C CYS A 348 -12.86 16.62 -1.95
N ARG A 349 -12.98 17.96 -1.96
CA ARG A 349 -14.20 18.65 -1.49
C ARG A 349 -15.39 18.38 -2.39
N SER A 350 -15.21 18.46 -3.71
CA SER A 350 -16.26 18.14 -4.69
C SER A 350 -16.77 16.70 -4.53
N MET A 351 -15.88 15.75 -4.27
CA MET A 351 -16.27 14.37 -3.95
C MET A 351 -17.17 14.29 -2.72
N ILE A 352 -16.81 14.94 -1.61
CA ILE A 352 -17.65 14.92 -0.40
C ILE A 352 -19.05 15.47 -0.69
N GLN A 353 -19.13 16.60 -1.39
CA GLN A 353 -20.41 17.22 -1.74
C GLN A 353 -21.29 16.27 -2.55
N LYS A 354 -20.72 15.54 -3.52
CA LYS A 354 -21.46 14.53 -4.29
C LYS A 354 -21.94 13.37 -3.42
N ILE A 355 -21.11 12.83 -2.53
CA ILE A 355 -21.49 11.68 -1.68
C ILE A 355 -22.62 12.05 -0.71
N SER A 356 -22.66 13.29 -0.23
CA SER A 356 -23.66 13.75 0.74
C SER A 356 -25.02 14.11 0.16
N ASP A 357 -25.16 14.13 -1.16
CA ASP A 357 -26.46 14.30 -1.82
C ASP A 357 -27.33 13.04 -1.62
N LYS A 358 -28.60 13.24 -1.24
CA LYS A 358 -29.52 12.13 -0.89
C LYS A 358 -29.75 11.17 -2.06
N GLN A 359 -29.89 11.68 -3.28
CA GLN A 359 -30.08 10.85 -4.47
C GLN A 359 -28.83 10.01 -4.75
N ASN A 360 -27.65 10.59 -4.54
CA ASN A 360 -26.39 9.86 -4.68
C ASN A 360 -26.22 8.78 -3.60
N LEU A 361 -26.71 9.01 -2.38
CA LEU A 361 -26.65 8.00 -1.32
C LEU A 361 -27.48 6.75 -1.64
N GLU A 362 -28.68 6.92 -2.16
CA GLU A 362 -29.56 5.82 -2.60
C GLU A 362 -28.94 5.05 -3.78
N ASN A 363 -28.36 5.79 -4.74
CA ASN A 363 -27.63 5.20 -5.86
C ASN A 363 -26.40 4.40 -5.38
N LEU A 364 -25.62 4.94 -4.43
CA LEU A 364 -24.45 4.26 -3.84
C LEU A 364 -24.86 2.96 -3.15
N ASN A 365 -25.90 2.99 -2.31
CA ASN A 365 -26.42 1.79 -1.65
C ASN A 365 -26.89 0.73 -2.65
N SER A 366 -27.58 1.14 -3.72
CA SER A 366 -28.03 0.23 -4.78
C SER A 366 -26.84 -0.42 -5.50
N LYS A 367 -25.80 0.37 -5.82
CA LYS A 367 -24.57 -0.15 -6.44
C LYS A 367 -23.82 -1.10 -5.53
N LEU A 368 -23.63 -0.75 -4.26
CA LEU A 368 -22.98 -1.62 -3.27
C LEU A 368 -23.69 -2.98 -3.18
N SER A 369 -25.03 -2.97 -3.11
CA SER A 369 -25.84 -4.19 -3.12
C SER A 369 -25.65 -5.03 -4.39
N ASN A 370 -25.65 -4.40 -5.58
CA ASN A 370 -25.42 -5.08 -6.87
C ASN A 370 -24.02 -5.69 -6.98
N ILE A 371 -23.01 -5.04 -6.39
CA ILE A 371 -21.63 -5.53 -6.29
C ILE A 371 -21.52 -6.67 -5.25
N GLY A 372 -22.55 -6.89 -4.43
CA GLY A 372 -22.63 -7.97 -3.45
C GLY A 372 -22.16 -7.58 -2.05
N PHE A 373 -22.01 -6.29 -1.76
CA PHE A 373 -21.80 -5.82 -0.38
C PHE A 373 -23.09 -5.95 0.43
N GLU A 374 -22.99 -6.59 1.59
CA GLU A 374 -24.07 -6.61 2.59
C GLU A 374 -23.94 -5.42 3.56
N VAL A 375 -23.59 -4.24 3.03
CA VAL A 375 -23.34 -3.03 3.81
C VAL A 375 -24.22 -1.91 3.29
N LYS A 376 -25.05 -1.35 4.15
CA LYS A 376 -25.86 -0.17 3.87
C LYS A 376 -25.23 1.05 4.51
N ILE A 377 -25.09 2.13 3.75
CA ILE A 377 -24.75 3.46 4.26
C ILE A 377 -26.03 4.08 4.83
N ASN A 378 -25.99 4.41 6.12
CA ASN A 378 -27.12 5.03 6.82
C ASN A 378 -27.02 6.55 6.79
N SER A 379 -25.84 7.10 7.07
CA SER A 379 -25.60 8.53 7.03
C SER A 379 -24.12 8.86 6.80
N ILE A 380 -23.85 10.07 6.33
CA ILE A 380 -22.51 10.63 6.16
C ILE A 380 -22.47 11.93 6.95
N ASN A 381 -21.52 12.06 7.87
CA ASN A 381 -21.29 13.29 8.61
C ASN A 381 -20.07 14.00 8.06
N ILE A 382 -20.29 15.13 7.38
CA ILE A 382 -19.23 15.95 6.78
C ILE A 382 -18.48 16.77 7.84
N GLU A 383 -19.20 17.22 8.88
CA GLU A 383 -18.67 18.11 9.91
C GLU A 383 -17.72 17.38 10.84
N THR A 384 -18.15 16.25 11.39
CA THR A 384 -17.32 15.42 12.29
C THR A 384 -16.43 14.45 11.52
N GLY A 385 -16.73 14.21 10.24
CA GLY A 385 -16.06 13.22 9.41
C GLY A 385 -16.54 11.81 9.78
N GLY A 386 -17.06 11.08 8.79
CA GLY A 386 -17.38 9.67 8.96
C GLY A 386 -18.57 9.21 8.14
N ILE A 387 -18.67 7.89 8.02
CA ILE A 387 -19.81 7.19 7.43
C ILE A 387 -20.34 6.23 8.49
N THR A 388 -21.64 6.25 8.73
CA THR A 388 -22.31 5.21 9.53
C THR A 388 -22.88 4.15 8.60
N THR A 389 -22.68 2.89 8.94
CA THR A 389 -23.11 1.76 8.12
C THR A 389 -23.77 0.67 8.95
N THR A 390 -24.57 -0.17 8.31
CA THR A 390 -25.07 -1.43 8.88
C THR A 390 -24.69 -2.59 7.95
N PRO A 391 -23.93 -3.60 8.41
CA PRO A 391 -23.22 -3.64 9.69
C PRO A 391 -22.18 -2.52 9.80
N GLU A 392 -21.65 -2.27 11.00
CA GLU A 392 -20.60 -1.27 11.16
C GLU A 392 -19.36 -1.66 10.36
N LEU A 393 -18.70 -0.68 9.72
CA LEU A 393 -17.50 -0.96 8.93
C LEU A 393 -16.45 -1.74 9.73
N LYS A 394 -16.32 -1.51 11.05
CA LYS A 394 -15.32 -2.20 11.89
C LYS A 394 -15.52 -3.73 11.98
N GLU A 395 -16.73 -4.22 11.72
CA GLU A 395 -17.09 -5.64 11.72
C GLU A 395 -16.66 -6.36 10.43
N LEU A 396 -16.31 -5.60 9.39
CA LEU A 396 -15.83 -6.12 8.12
C LEU A 396 -14.31 -6.28 8.15
N SER A 397 -13.82 -7.28 7.41
CA SER A 397 -12.39 -7.47 7.18
C SER A 397 -11.73 -6.21 6.59
N PRO A 398 -10.42 -6.01 6.79
CA PRO A 398 -9.69 -4.92 6.14
C PRO A 398 -9.86 -4.86 4.62
N ALA A 399 -9.97 -6.01 3.95
CA ALA A 399 -10.13 -6.07 2.49
C ALA A 399 -11.46 -5.45 2.05
N VAL A 400 -12.57 -5.91 2.63
CA VAL A 400 -13.92 -5.42 2.28
C VAL A 400 -14.06 -3.94 2.67
N ARG A 401 -13.56 -3.50 3.83
CA ARG A 401 -13.56 -2.07 4.22
C ARG A 401 -12.82 -1.19 3.22
N THR A 402 -11.71 -1.68 2.67
CA THR A 402 -10.87 -0.92 1.74
C THR A 402 -11.53 -0.87 0.36
N ALA A 403 -12.03 -2.00 -0.13
CA ALA A 403 -12.79 -2.07 -1.37
C ALA A 403 -14.04 -1.18 -1.32
N PHE A 404 -14.78 -1.18 -0.21
CA PHE A 404 -15.91 -0.29 0.03
C PHE A 404 -15.54 1.19 -0.17
N LYS A 405 -14.43 1.64 0.45
CA LYS A 405 -13.95 3.02 0.31
C LYS A 405 -13.56 3.35 -1.14
N HIS A 406 -12.86 2.44 -1.82
CA HIS A 406 -12.46 2.63 -3.20
C HIS A 406 -13.64 2.74 -4.15
N LEU A 407 -14.68 1.92 -3.94
CA LEU A 407 -15.89 1.96 -4.75
C LEU A 407 -16.64 3.28 -4.58
N ILE A 408 -16.87 3.72 -3.33
CA ILE A 408 -17.51 5.02 -3.09
C ILE A 408 -16.68 6.14 -3.73
N ALA A 409 -15.35 6.10 -3.57
CA ALA A 409 -14.48 7.08 -4.19
C ALA A 409 -14.55 7.06 -5.72
N SER A 410 -14.56 5.89 -6.37
CA SER A 410 -14.65 5.76 -7.83
C SER A 410 -15.94 6.35 -8.38
N GLU A 411 -17.05 6.16 -7.66
CA GLU A 411 -18.39 6.59 -8.06
C GLU A 411 -18.60 8.10 -8.04
N VAL A 412 -17.81 8.81 -7.24
CA VAL A 412 -17.94 10.27 -7.07
C VAL A 412 -16.73 11.06 -7.57
N SER A 413 -15.71 10.36 -8.10
CA SER A 413 -14.48 10.96 -8.64
C SER A 413 -14.71 11.81 -9.89
#